data_AF-A0A7I5E6B2-F1
#
_entry.id   AF-A0A7I5E6B2-F1
#
_cell.length_a   1.000
_cell.length_b   1.000
_cell.length_c   1.000
_cell.angle_alpha   90.00
_cell.angle_beta   90.00
_cell.angle_gamma   90.00
#
_symmetry.space_group_name_H-M   'P 1'
#
loop_
_entity.id
_entity.type
_entity.pdbx_description
1 polymer ?
#
loop_
_entity_poly.entity_id
_entity_poly.type
_entity_poly.pdbx_seq_one_letter_code
_entity_poly.pdbx_strand_id
1 'polypeptide(L)'
;MNETEKKHFLHSINNEKYKEALLSFRSQPKDRPEFIRELANDAIIDALTKFRDNNDDDLRELVLLLFEAVHPEPLKFRICFNFITGRTSHHLNEVLIMQLSSILTESFRERHPADWEEFRDVLPVKLAENLPTSKNDNLLDAALETANILFSFKGIPFAIPDRMSEAFTQAMYSLDLDLHNAFPFLVMFSKSHPFSPKLVGISSPTVLIPSVYHGHFLARQLLEGLRIYVEESEYSRDNHYIQPMVTTLDVILNNLREVSSSDIDPCAEMILCLLSFIEDFDLHFFRLPIMTKCQDIIHLFPSQLRCLLLKLIVSRLIEDDEVDFDNESNLVAWFIDLYRKYLDEESFREELGSFLGILEDVRYNDMLEATNFYSSVFCLVQFIAIKGFNSAMLSEVETRLVGKIHDQLKDYIRLEEMRERDKKQRKEMEKIPKEVQLQLKLAPEEPVVDQLQLVMFGCEQAKKCIADAIERSK
;
A
#
# COMPACT_ATOMS: atom_id res chain seq x y z
N MET A 1 0.89 -37.35 54.99
CA MET A 1 -0.03 -36.41 55.67
C MET A 1 -1.27 -37.17 56.10
N ASN A 2 -1.99 -36.77 57.17
CA ASN A 2 -3.32 -37.34 57.46
C ASN A 2 -4.23 -37.06 56.25
N GLU A 3 -5.05 -38.03 55.80
CA GLU A 3 -6.04 -37.81 54.72
C GLU A 3 -6.87 -36.53 54.93
N THR A 4 -7.07 -36.14 56.19
CA THR A 4 -7.75 -34.93 56.63
C THR A 4 -7.17 -33.64 56.03
N GLU A 5 -5.85 -33.49 55.99
CA GLU A 5 -5.22 -32.26 55.46
C GLU A 5 -5.30 -32.21 53.92
N LYS A 6 -5.37 -33.37 53.25
CA LYS A 6 -5.47 -33.48 51.78
C LYS A 6 -6.89 -33.12 51.36
N LYS A 7 -7.86 -33.67 52.10
CA LYS A 7 -9.27 -33.29 52.00
C LYS A 7 -9.47 -31.81 52.31
N HIS A 8 -8.78 -31.26 53.30
CA HIS A 8 -8.84 -29.84 53.63
C HIS A 8 -8.31 -28.96 52.49
N PHE A 9 -7.15 -29.28 51.93
CA PHE A 9 -6.56 -28.54 50.80
C PHE A 9 -7.47 -28.55 49.57
N LEU A 10 -7.98 -29.72 49.17
CA LEU A 10 -8.92 -29.84 48.05
C LEU A 10 -10.25 -29.14 48.35
N HIS A 11 -10.72 -29.17 49.60
CA HIS A 11 -11.91 -28.44 50.03
C HIS A 11 -11.72 -26.92 49.95
N SER A 12 -10.52 -26.40 50.28
CA SER A 12 -10.20 -24.97 50.13
C SER A 12 -10.22 -24.53 48.67
N ILE A 13 -9.67 -25.33 47.74
CA ILE A 13 -9.74 -25.03 46.29
C ILE A 13 -11.20 -25.04 45.81
N ASN A 14 -11.97 -26.06 46.21
CA ASN A 14 -13.35 -26.22 45.73
C ASN A 14 -14.33 -25.16 46.25
N ASN A 15 -14.06 -24.58 47.43
CA ASN A 15 -14.85 -23.49 48.03
C ASN A 15 -14.22 -22.10 47.85
N GLU A 16 -13.36 -21.93 46.83
CA GLU A 16 -12.82 -20.62 46.42
C GLU A 16 -11.98 -19.91 47.50
N LYS A 17 -11.40 -20.67 48.43
CA LYS A 17 -10.48 -20.17 49.46
C LYS A 17 -9.03 -20.29 48.98
N TYR A 18 -8.70 -19.64 47.86
CA TYR A 18 -7.43 -19.83 47.15
C TYR A 18 -6.21 -19.42 47.97
N LYS A 19 -6.29 -18.30 48.69
CA LYS A 19 -5.22 -17.86 49.61
C LYS A 19 -4.91 -18.88 50.70
N GLU A 20 -5.93 -19.51 51.26
CA GLU A 20 -5.78 -20.55 52.28
C GLU A 20 -5.15 -21.81 51.69
N ALA A 21 -5.59 -22.22 50.50
CA ALA A 21 -4.99 -23.34 49.77
C ALA A 21 -3.52 -23.06 49.44
N LEU A 22 -3.19 -21.87 48.94
CA LEU A 22 -1.83 -21.45 48.61
C LEU A 22 -0.90 -21.46 49.83
N LEU A 23 -1.34 -20.88 50.96
CA LEU A 23 -0.58 -20.91 52.20
C LEU A 23 -0.41 -22.35 52.73
N SER A 24 -1.44 -23.19 52.60
CA SER A 24 -1.41 -24.60 52.98
C SER A 24 -0.47 -25.42 52.12
N PHE A 25 -0.34 -25.12 50.82
CA PHE A 25 0.62 -25.78 49.93
C PHE A 25 2.06 -25.34 50.23
N ARG A 26 2.27 -24.04 50.48
CA ARG A 26 3.59 -23.47 50.83
C ARG A 26 4.13 -23.95 52.17
N SER A 27 3.24 -24.22 53.13
CA SER A 27 3.63 -24.72 54.45
C SER A 27 4.00 -26.19 54.46
N GLN A 28 3.86 -26.90 53.33
CA GLN A 28 4.19 -28.32 53.27
C GLN A 28 5.71 -28.57 53.43
N PRO A 29 6.10 -29.58 54.22
CA PRO A 29 7.49 -29.91 54.46
C PRO A 29 8.23 -30.31 53.17
N LYS A 30 9.26 -29.51 52.79
CA LYS A 30 10.08 -29.74 51.58
C LYS A 30 10.90 -31.05 51.63
N ASP A 31 11.05 -31.64 52.81
CA ASP A 31 11.71 -32.92 53.07
C ASP A 31 10.88 -34.16 52.67
N ARG A 32 9.64 -33.98 52.20
CA ARG A 32 8.77 -35.08 51.70
C ARG A 32 8.31 -34.84 50.26
N PRO A 33 9.21 -34.96 49.26
CA PRO A 33 8.91 -34.63 47.87
C PRO A 33 7.85 -35.54 47.24
N GLU A 34 7.78 -36.82 47.63
CA GLU A 34 6.77 -37.76 47.13
C GLU A 34 5.35 -37.35 47.51
N PHE A 35 5.20 -36.80 48.72
CA PHE A 35 3.91 -36.34 49.22
C PHE A 35 3.43 -35.08 48.49
N ILE A 36 4.33 -34.12 48.25
CA ILE A 36 4.01 -32.90 47.48
C ILE A 36 3.62 -33.26 46.05
N ARG A 37 4.29 -34.25 45.44
CA ARG A 37 3.95 -34.77 44.10
C ARG A 37 2.57 -35.41 44.06
N GLU A 38 2.24 -36.28 45.01
CA GLU A 38 0.93 -36.92 45.09
C GLU A 38 -0.18 -35.87 45.25
N LEU A 39 0.00 -34.92 46.17
CA LEU A 39 -0.95 -33.82 46.38
C LEU A 39 -1.12 -32.97 45.12
N ALA A 40 -0.03 -32.67 44.42
CA ALA A 40 -0.08 -31.88 43.19
C ALA A 40 -0.77 -32.63 42.05
N ASN A 41 -0.48 -33.92 41.86
CA ASN A 41 -1.11 -34.76 40.86
C ASN A 41 -2.64 -34.84 41.06
N ASP A 42 -3.09 -34.90 42.32
CA ASP A 42 -4.52 -35.00 42.63
C ASP A 42 -5.26 -33.66 42.55
N ALA A 43 -4.57 -32.54 42.78
CA ALA A 43 -5.21 -31.22 42.87
C ALA A 43 -5.11 -30.38 41.60
N ILE A 44 -4.13 -30.63 40.73
CA ILE A 44 -3.85 -29.77 39.57
C ILE A 44 -5.04 -29.63 38.62
N ILE A 45 -5.80 -30.70 38.39
CA ILE A 45 -6.96 -30.67 37.48
C ILE A 45 -8.08 -29.78 38.05
N ASP A 46 -8.39 -29.93 39.34
CA ASP A 46 -9.39 -29.10 40.02
C ASP A 46 -8.95 -27.63 40.05
N ALA A 47 -7.68 -27.37 40.37
CA ALA A 47 -7.12 -26.02 40.37
C ALA A 47 -7.16 -25.37 38.99
N LEU A 48 -6.80 -26.09 37.93
CA LEU A 48 -6.87 -25.60 36.55
C LEU A 48 -8.30 -25.33 36.09
N THR A 49 -9.25 -26.20 36.48
CA THR A 49 -10.67 -26.01 36.17
C THR A 49 -11.20 -24.75 36.84
N LYS A 50 -10.88 -24.54 38.13
CA LYS A 50 -11.24 -23.31 38.85
C LYS A 50 -10.55 -22.09 38.26
N PHE A 51 -9.29 -22.20 37.87
CA PHE A 51 -8.53 -21.08 37.31
C PHE A 51 -9.04 -20.67 35.93
N ARG A 52 -9.47 -21.64 35.10
CA ARG A 52 -10.16 -21.35 33.84
C ARG A 52 -11.33 -20.39 34.05
N ASP A 53 -12.13 -20.66 35.08
CA ASP A 53 -13.39 -19.99 35.35
C ASP A 53 -13.21 -18.71 36.22
N ASN A 54 -12.10 -18.59 36.95
CA ASN A 54 -11.80 -17.44 37.82
C ASN A 54 -10.31 -17.03 37.76
N ASN A 55 -10.04 -15.83 37.24
CA ASN A 55 -8.70 -15.25 37.13
C ASN A 55 -8.26 -14.60 38.45
N ASP A 56 -7.91 -15.43 39.44
CA ASP A 56 -7.44 -15.01 40.77
C ASP A 56 -5.92 -15.18 40.90
N ASP A 57 -5.23 -14.18 41.48
CA ASP A 57 -3.77 -14.16 41.59
C ASP A 57 -3.22 -15.24 42.54
N ASP A 58 -3.91 -15.51 43.66
CA ASP A 58 -3.51 -16.56 44.60
C ASP A 58 -3.70 -17.94 43.95
N LEU A 59 -4.76 -18.11 43.15
CA LEU A 59 -4.99 -19.34 42.38
C LEU A 59 -3.99 -19.50 41.22
N ARG A 60 -3.63 -18.43 40.52
CA ARG A 60 -2.57 -18.43 39.49
C ARG A 60 -1.25 -18.90 40.09
N GLU A 61 -0.86 -18.32 41.21
CA GLU A 61 0.38 -18.68 41.91
C GLU A 61 0.34 -20.14 42.39
N LEU A 62 -0.81 -20.60 42.91
CA LEU A 62 -0.99 -21.99 43.30
C LEU A 62 -0.84 -22.93 42.10
N VAL A 63 -1.47 -22.64 40.96
CA VAL A 63 -1.36 -23.47 39.74
C VAL A 63 0.09 -23.58 39.28
N LEU A 64 0.87 -22.49 39.31
CA LEU A 64 2.28 -22.52 38.96
C LEU A 64 3.09 -23.44 39.90
N LEU A 65 2.87 -23.33 41.22
CA LEU A 65 3.53 -24.19 42.21
C LEU A 65 3.12 -25.66 42.06
N LEU A 66 1.84 -25.93 41.76
CA LEU A 66 1.37 -27.28 41.49
C LEU A 66 2.06 -27.86 40.24
N PHE A 67 2.16 -27.09 39.16
CA PHE A 67 2.86 -27.53 37.95
C PHE A 67 4.34 -27.83 38.18
N GLU A 68 5.04 -27.08 39.01
CA GLU A 68 6.42 -27.40 39.40
C GLU A 68 6.49 -28.78 40.08
N ALA A 69 5.52 -29.06 40.94
CA ALA A 69 5.44 -30.27 41.76
C ALA A 69 4.88 -31.53 41.05
N VAL A 70 4.08 -31.40 39.98
CA VAL A 70 3.52 -32.56 39.26
C VAL A 70 4.65 -33.48 38.75
N HIS A 71 4.44 -34.79 38.77
CA HIS A 71 5.41 -35.75 38.23
C HIS A 71 4.70 -37.04 37.84
N PRO A 72 5.06 -37.72 36.73
CA PRO A 72 6.20 -37.46 35.84
C PRO A 72 5.95 -36.41 34.76
N GLU A 73 6.99 -36.00 34.03
CA GLU A 73 6.95 -35.00 32.95
C GLU A 73 5.89 -35.30 31.87
N PRO A 74 5.67 -36.56 31.42
CA PRO A 74 4.56 -36.89 30.52
C PRO A 74 3.17 -36.60 31.10
N LEU A 75 2.99 -36.71 32.42
CA LEU A 75 1.72 -36.35 33.06
C LEU A 75 1.48 -34.84 32.97
N LYS A 76 2.52 -34.02 33.17
CA LYS A 76 2.43 -32.56 32.95
C LYS A 76 2.03 -32.24 31.52
N PHE A 77 2.71 -32.87 30.55
CA PHE A 77 2.38 -32.72 29.13
C PHE A 77 0.92 -33.04 28.86
N ARG A 78 0.43 -34.20 29.35
CA ARG A 78 -0.96 -34.64 29.13
C ARG A 78 -1.98 -33.70 29.75
N ILE A 79 -1.72 -33.21 30.96
CA ILE A 79 -2.58 -32.20 31.60
C ILE A 79 -2.62 -30.95 30.72
N CYS A 80 -1.47 -30.39 30.36
CA CYS A 80 -1.43 -29.17 29.55
C CYS A 80 -2.09 -29.35 28.18
N PHE A 81 -1.80 -30.46 27.50
CA PHE A 81 -2.34 -30.76 26.18
C PHE A 81 -3.86 -30.91 26.20
N ASN A 82 -4.40 -31.62 27.19
CA ASN A 82 -5.86 -31.80 27.33
C ASN A 82 -6.59 -30.47 27.62
N PHE A 83 -5.98 -29.59 28.41
CA PHE A 83 -6.59 -28.29 28.68
C PHE A 83 -6.46 -27.35 27.47
N ILE A 84 -5.29 -27.22 26.85
CA ILE A 84 -5.07 -26.27 25.74
C ILE A 84 -5.85 -26.65 24.47
N THR A 85 -6.18 -27.93 24.29
CA THR A 85 -7.02 -28.42 23.19
C THR A 85 -8.52 -28.28 23.46
N GLY A 86 -8.92 -27.90 24.68
CA GLY A 86 -10.31 -27.60 25.02
C GLY A 86 -10.68 -26.12 24.80
N ARG A 87 -11.90 -25.74 25.19
CA ARG A 87 -12.26 -24.32 25.33
C ARG A 87 -11.66 -23.78 26.62
N THR A 88 -10.71 -22.87 26.48
CA THR A 88 -9.98 -22.23 27.59
C THR A 88 -10.20 -20.73 27.59
N SER A 89 -9.82 -20.08 28.68
CA SER A 89 -9.75 -18.63 28.82
C SER A 89 -8.34 -18.14 28.51
N HIS A 90 -8.21 -16.89 28.05
CA HIS A 90 -6.92 -16.28 27.69
C HIS A 90 -5.84 -16.42 28.79
N HIS A 91 -6.18 -16.11 30.05
CA HIS A 91 -5.24 -16.19 31.17
C HIS A 91 -4.79 -17.63 31.49
N LEU A 92 -5.66 -18.62 31.27
CA LEU A 92 -5.27 -20.02 31.38
C LEU A 92 -4.33 -20.42 30.23
N ASN A 93 -4.58 -19.97 29.01
CA ASN A 93 -3.71 -20.24 27.86
C ASN A 93 -2.28 -19.73 28.07
N GLU A 94 -2.10 -18.54 28.64
CA GLU A 94 -0.76 -18.03 28.97
C GLU A 94 0.03 -19.01 29.85
N VAL A 95 -0.60 -19.53 30.91
CA VAL A 95 0.03 -20.48 31.83
C VAL A 95 0.34 -21.80 31.12
N LEU A 96 -0.62 -22.33 30.35
CA LEU A 96 -0.43 -23.60 29.62
C LEU A 96 0.67 -23.51 28.56
N ILE A 97 0.74 -22.40 27.81
CA ILE A 97 1.78 -22.15 26.80
C ILE A 97 3.15 -22.11 27.47
N MET A 98 3.27 -21.39 28.60
CA MET A 98 4.52 -21.31 29.35
C MET A 98 4.98 -22.69 29.84
N GLN A 99 4.07 -23.49 30.38
CA GLN A 99 4.38 -24.85 30.86
C GLN A 99 4.72 -25.81 29.72
N LEU A 100 3.97 -25.77 28.61
CA LEU A 100 4.29 -26.60 27.44
C LEU A 100 5.64 -26.22 26.84
N SER A 101 5.97 -24.93 26.77
CA SER A 101 7.27 -24.46 26.27
C SER A 101 8.44 -24.95 27.13
N SER A 102 8.25 -25.09 28.45
CA SER A 102 9.29 -25.62 29.33
C SER A 102 9.46 -27.14 29.22
N ILE A 103 8.39 -27.86 28.85
CA ILE A 103 8.39 -29.32 28.68
C ILE A 103 8.93 -29.73 27.30
N LEU A 104 8.52 -29.03 26.23
CA LEU A 104 8.78 -29.37 24.82
C LEU A 104 10.22 -29.06 24.37
N THR A 105 11.19 -29.58 25.13
CA THR A 105 12.62 -29.51 24.84
C THR A 105 13.06 -30.63 23.88
N GLU A 106 14.25 -30.50 23.30
CA GLU A 106 14.87 -31.55 22.50
C GLU A 106 14.95 -32.89 23.27
N SER A 107 15.29 -32.82 24.57
CA SER A 107 15.36 -34.00 25.43
C SER A 107 14.01 -34.69 25.65
N PHE A 108 12.90 -33.95 25.61
CA PHE A 108 11.55 -34.50 25.72
C PHE A 108 11.16 -35.20 24.41
N ARG A 109 11.48 -34.58 23.27
CA ARG A 109 11.27 -35.16 21.94
C ARG A 109 11.98 -36.51 21.77
N GLU A 110 13.21 -36.63 22.26
CA GLU A 110 13.98 -37.88 22.18
C GLU A 110 13.41 -38.98 23.11
N ARG A 111 12.96 -38.60 24.31
CA ARG A 111 12.48 -39.55 25.33
C ARG A 111 11.01 -39.94 25.15
N HIS A 112 10.20 -39.07 24.56
CA HIS A 112 8.75 -39.22 24.41
C HIS A 112 8.29 -38.87 22.98
N PRO A 113 8.77 -39.60 21.95
CA PRO A 113 8.49 -39.27 20.55
C PRO A 113 7.01 -39.34 20.19
N ALA A 114 6.24 -40.25 20.80
CA ALA A 114 4.80 -40.37 20.56
C ALA A 114 4.01 -39.15 21.07
N ASP A 115 4.34 -38.65 22.26
CA ASP A 115 3.72 -37.44 22.82
C ASP A 115 4.06 -36.20 21.97
N TRP A 116 5.29 -36.14 21.46
CA TRP A 116 5.73 -35.08 20.55
C TRP A 116 5.01 -35.11 19.20
N GLU A 117 4.89 -36.28 18.58
CA GLU A 117 4.16 -36.44 17.31
C GLU A 117 2.69 -36.07 17.46
N GLU A 118 2.06 -36.49 18.56
CA GLU A 118 0.69 -36.08 18.88
C GLU A 118 0.57 -34.56 19.05
N PHE A 119 1.51 -33.92 19.74
CA PHE A 119 1.53 -32.46 19.85
C PHE A 119 1.62 -31.77 18.47
N ARG A 120 2.51 -32.24 17.60
CA ARG A 120 2.70 -31.67 16.26
C ARG A 120 1.49 -31.89 15.35
N ASP A 121 0.93 -33.09 15.36
CA ASP A 121 -0.03 -33.51 14.34
C ASP A 121 -1.49 -33.34 14.78
N VAL A 122 -1.76 -33.45 16.09
CA VAL A 122 -3.14 -33.45 16.64
C VAL A 122 -3.54 -32.09 17.20
N LEU A 123 -2.60 -31.28 17.73
CA LEU A 123 -2.92 -29.95 18.28
C LEU A 123 -3.68 -29.07 17.27
N PRO A 124 -3.21 -28.90 16.01
CA PRO A 124 -3.92 -28.03 15.06
C PRO A 124 -5.33 -28.56 14.74
N VAL A 125 -5.49 -29.88 14.66
CA VAL A 125 -6.79 -30.51 14.39
C VAL A 125 -7.77 -30.24 15.53
N LYS A 126 -7.34 -30.42 16.78
CA LYS A 126 -8.17 -30.17 17.97
C LYS A 126 -8.55 -28.70 18.13
N LEU A 127 -7.60 -27.79 17.89
CA LEU A 127 -7.89 -26.37 17.90
C LEU A 127 -8.87 -25.98 16.79
N ALA A 128 -8.77 -26.58 15.61
CA ALA A 128 -9.73 -26.36 14.51
C ALA A 128 -11.16 -26.80 14.87
N GLU A 129 -11.31 -27.89 15.64
CA GLU A 129 -12.62 -28.37 16.11
C GLU A 129 -13.33 -27.33 17.00
N ASN A 130 -12.56 -26.54 17.75
CA ASN A 130 -13.08 -25.50 18.65
C ASN A 130 -13.47 -24.21 17.94
N LEU A 131 -13.05 -24.00 16.69
CA LEU A 131 -13.40 -22.81 15.92
C LEU A 131 -14.89 -22.82 15.54
N PRO A 132 -15.63 -21.71 15.77
CA PRO A 132 -17.02 -21.58 15.36
C PRO A 132 -17.20 -21.72 13.84
N THR A 133 -18.30 -22.34 13.41
CA THR A 133 -18.68 -22.39 12.00
C THR A 133 -19.56 -21.18 11.66
N SER A 134 -18.98 -20.16 11.00
CA SER A 134 -19.57 -18.98 10.33
C SER A 134 -20.82 -18.29 10.94
N LYS A 135 -20.74 -16.96 11.12
CA LYS A 135 -21.78 -16.01 11.64
C LYS A 135 -21.99 -15.92 13.15
N ASN A 136 -20.98 -16.22 13.97
CA ASN A 136 -21.00 -15.85 15.39
C ASN A 136 -20.07 -14.66 15.62
N ASP A 137 -20.52 -13.68 16.42
CA ASP A 137 -19.78 -12.45 16.78
C ASP A 137 -18.40 -12.73 17.42
N ASN A 138 -18.14 -13.97 17.86
CA ASN A 138 -16.90 -14.38 18.53
C ASN A 138 -15.93 -15.17 17.64
N LEU A 139 -16.14 -15.24 16.32
CA LEU A 139 -15.25 -15.98 15.41
C LEU A 139 -13.83 -15.38 15.40
N LEU A 140 -13.73 -14.06 15.44
CA LEU A 140 -12.45 -13.35 15.45
C LEU A 140 -11.63 -13.69 16.69
N ASP A 141 -12.21 -13.53 17.88
CA ASP A 141 -11.51 -13.77 19.14
C ASP A 141 -11.03 -15.22 19.24
N ALA A 142 -11.88 -16.17 18.85
CA ALA A 142 -11.51 -17.58 18.80
C ALA A 142 -10.38 -17.87 17.79
N ALA A 143 -10.39 -17.19 16.64
CA ALA A 143 -9.33 -17.30 15.65
C ALA A 143 -8.01 -16.71 16.14
N LEU A 144 -8.04 -15.53 16.77
CA LEU A 144 -6.87 -14.87 17.35
C LEU A 144 -6.24 -15.68 18.48
N GLU A 145 -7.06 -16.21 19.40
CA GLU A 145 -6.57 -17.08 20.47
C GLU A 145 -5.92 -18.35 19.92
N THR A 146 -6.55 -18.99 18.93
CA THR A 146 -6.01 -20.18 18.28
C THR A 146 -4.69 -19.88 17.56
N ALA A 147 -4.62 -18.75 16.85
CA ALA A 147 -3.40 -18.31 16.19
C ALA A 147 -2.28 -18.00 17.20
N ASN A 148 -2.60 -17.38 18.33
CA ASN A 148 -1.64 -17.08 19.39
C ASN A 148 -1.03 -18.35 20.01
N ILE A 149 -1.85 -19.39 20.24
CA ILE A 149 -1.37 -20.70 20.72
C ILE A 149 -0.36 -21.28 19.72
N LEU A 150 -0.71 -21.36 18.43
CA LEU A 150 0.19 -21.93 17.42
C LEU A 150 1.47 -21.10 17.23
N PHE A 151 1.34 -19.77 17.23
CA PHE A 151 2.47 -18.84 17.08
C PHE A 151 3.48 -18.95 18.22
N SER A 152 3.00 -19.20 19.44
CA SER A 152 3.87 -19.43 20.61
C SER A 152 4.80 -20.62 20.42
N PHE A 153 4.46 -21.55 19.51
CA PHE A 153 5.27 -22.71 19.13
C PHE A 153 5.75 -22.66 17.67
N LYS A 154 5.97 -21.47 17.10
CA LYS A 154 6.38 -21.27 15.68
C LYS A 154 7.62 -22.04 15.18
N GLY A 155 8.43 -22.61 16.07
CA GLY A 155 9.53 -23.51 15.72
C GLY A 155 9.08 -24.93 15.31
N ILE A 156 7.80 -25.25 15.47
CA ILE A 156 7.20 -26.55 15.16
C ILE A 156 6.46 -26.48 13.83
N PRO A 157 6.72 -27.39 12.89
CA PRO A 157 6.09 -27.39 11.57
C PRO A 157 4.68 -27.99 11.64
N PHE A 158 3.71 -27.22 12.15
CA PHE A 158 2.31 -27.65 12.20
C PHE A 158 1.69 -27.77 10.81
N ALA A 159 0.95 -28.86 10.58
CA ALA A 159 0.05 -28.98 9.44
C ALA A 159 -1.29 -28.30 9.79
N ILE A 160 -1.61 -27.20 9.11
CA ILE A 160 -2.84 -26.44 9.36
C ILE A 160 -4.01 -27.10 8.64
N PRO A 161 -5.10 -27.51 9.33
CA PRO A 161 -6.26 -28.10 8.68
C PRO A 161 -7.02 -27.10 7.80
N ASP A 162 -7.69 -27.59 6.76
CA ASP A 162 -8.46 -26.75 5.82
C ASP A 162 -9.52 -25.91 6.54
N ARG A 163 -10.29 -26.54 7.45
CA ARG A 163 -11.31 -25.85 8.27
C ARG A 163 -10.74 -24.71 9.11
N MET A 164 -9.52 -24.84 9.63
CA MET A 164 -8.86 -23.76 10.38
C MET A 164 -8.47 -22.62 9.44
N SER A 165 -7.96 -22.96 8.26
CA SER A 165 -7.63 -21.98 7.23
C SER A 165 -8.89 -21.20 6.83
N GLU A 166 -10.00 -21.89 6.56
CA GLU A 166 -11.30 -21.26 6.25
C GLU A 166 -11.79 -20.34 7.38
N ALA A 167 -11.69 -20.78 8.64
CA ALA A 167 -12.12 -20.00 9.80
C ALA A 167 -11.24 -18.75 10.03
N PHE A 168 -9.92 -18.85 9.87
CA PHE A 168 -9.02 -17.70 9.93
C PHE A 168 -9.29 -16.71 8.80
N THR A 169 -9.50 -17.23 7.60
CA THR A 169 -9.87 -16.43 6.43
C THR A 169 -11.20 -15.69 6.70
N GLN A 170 -12.24 -16.38 7.18
CA GLN A 170 -13.52 -15.76 7.54
C GLN A 170 -13.40 -14.76 8.69
N ALA A 171 -12.62 -15.07 9.74
CA ALA A 171 -12.35 -14.16 10.84
C ALA A 171 -11.71 -12.85 10.35
N MET A 172 -10.71 -12.98 9.48
CA MET A 172 -10.06 -11.84 8.83
C MET A 172 -11.03 -11.04 7.94
N TYR A 173 -11.95 -11.70 7.26
CA TYR A 173 -12.98 -11.03 6.46
C TYR A 173 -14.09 -10.37 7.30
N SER A 174 -14.33 -10.85 8.53
CA SER A 174 -15.29 -10.26 9.48
C SER A 174 -14.73 -9.06 10.27
N LEU A 175 -13.45 -8.75 10.09
CA LEU A 175 -12.81 -7.57 10.67
C LEU A 175 -13.33 -6.30 9.97
N ASP A 176 -14.40 -5.70 10.49
CA ASP A 176 -14.66 -4.25 10.34
C ASP A 176 -13.66 -3.47 11.21
N LEU A 177 -12.36 -3.69 11.01
CA LEU A 177 -11.31 -2.97 11.72
C LEU A 177 -11.01 -1.65 11.01
N ASP A 178 -10.64 -0.66 11.82
CA ASP A 178 -9.84 0.53 11.50
C ASP A 178 -8.51 0.23 10.73
N LEU A 179 -8.26 -1.01 10.31
CA LEU A 179 -7.26 -1.41 9.30
C LEU A 179 -7.45 -0.70 7.96
N HIS A 180 -8.68 -0.28 7.65
CA HIS A 180 -9.00 0.60 6.53
C HIS A 180 -8.19 1.90 6.52
N ASN A 181 -7.73 2.37 7.69
CA ASN A 181 -6.95 3.61 7.80
C ASN A 181 -5.43 3.40 7.70
N ALA A 182 -4.94 2.16 7.65
CA ALA A 182 -3.49 1.89 7.60
C ALA A 182 -3.05 1.25 6.28
N PHE A 183 -3.80 0.29 5.73
CA PHE A 183 -3.40 -0.45 4.51
C PHE A 183 -4.60 -0.91 3.65
N PRO A 184 -5.51 0.01 3.23
CA PRO A 184 -6.74 -0.34 2.52
C PRO A 184 -6.49 -1.07 1.18
N PHE A 185 -5.46 -0.66 0.43
CA PHE A 185 -5.05 -1.27 -0.83
C PHE A 185 -4.62 -2.76 -0.70
N LEU A 186 -3.70 -3.06 0.22
CA LEU A 186 -3.14 -4.41 0.37
C LEU A 186 -4.17 -5.38 0.96
N VAL A 187 -5.10 -4.86 1.77
CA VAL A 187 -6.26 -5.61 2.23
C VAL A 187 -7.19 -5.90 1.06
N MET A 188 -7.60 -4.91 0.25
CA MET A 188 -8.44 -5.12 -0.94
C MET A 188 -7.82 -6.12 -1.92
N PHE A 189 -6.52 -5.98 -2.22
CA PHE A 189 -5.77 -6.87 -3.10
C PHE A 189 -5.64 -8.31 -2.53
N SER A 190 -5.52 -8.45 -1.21
CA SER A 190 -5.55 -9.76 -0.55
C SER A 190 -6.91 -10.46 -0.64
N LYS A 191 -8.01 -9.70 -0.82
CA LYS A 191 -9.36 -10.27 -0.99
C LYS A 191 -9.59 -10.85 -2.39
N SER A 192 -8.85 -10.37 -3.41
CA SER A 192 -9.07 -10.71 -4.82
C SER A 192 -8.03 -11.65 -5.44
N HIS A 193 -6.84 -11.82 -4.84
CA HIS A 193 -5.75 -12.58 -5.47
C HIS A 193 -5.55 -14.00 -4.90
N PRO A 194 -5.62 -15.09 -5.72
CA PRO A 194 -5.59 -16.49 -5.28
C PRO A 194 -4.24 -16.98 -4.69
N PHE A 195 -3.20 -16.15 -4.78
CA PHE A 195 -1.88 -16.39 -4.16
C PHE A 195 -1.54 -15.35 -3.08
N SER A 196 -2.56 -14.72 -2.47
CA SER A 196 -2.39 -13.86 -1.30
C SER A 196 -1.64 -14.63 -0.20
N PRO A 197 -0.48 -14.16 0.25
CA PRO A 197 0.36 -14.94 1.13
C PRO A 197 0.13 -14.58 2.59
N LYS A 198 0.20 -15.64 3.38
CA LYS A 198 0.55 -15.65 4.80
C LYS A 198 1.42 -14.43 5.17
N LEU A 199 0.92 -13.64 6.11
CA LEU A 199 1.58 -12.51 6.78
C LEU A 199 3.06 -12.84 7.07
N VAL A 200 4.02 -12.29 6.31
CA VAL A 200 5.45 -12.61 6.46
C VAL A 200 6.13 -11.74 7.54
N GLY A 201 5.47 -10.72 8.07
CA GLY A 201 5.93 -10.02 9.27
C GLY A 201 5.48 -8.56 9.35
N ILE A 202 5.49 -8.06 10.58
CA ILE A 202 5.36 -6.64 10.91
C ILE A 202 6.78 -6.06 10.95
N SER A 203 7.19 -5.33 9.92
CA SER A 203 8.30 -4.36 10.04
C SER A 203 7.72 -2.95 10.06
N SER A 204 8.40 -2.00 10.71
CA SER A 204 7.95 -0.61 10.76
C SER A 204 8.41 0.16 9.50
N PRO A 205 7.52 0.86 8.76
CA PRO A 205 6.06 0.86 8.86
C PRO A 205 5.42 -0.40 8.22
N THR A 206 4.25 -0.82 8.72
CA THR A 206 3.66 -2.18 8.54
C THR A 206 3.09 -2.48 7.15
N VAL A 207 3.93 -2.66 6.14
CA VAL A 207 3.47 -2.97 4.77
C VAL A 207 3.11 -4.46 4.60
N LEU A 208 1.86 -4.77 4.24
CA LEU A 208 1.39 -6.11 3.86
C LEU A 208 1.83 -6.49 2.43
N ILE A 209 3.06 -6.95 2.21
CA ILE A 209 3.52 -7.29 0.85
C ILE A 209 3.12 -8.74 0.50
N PRO A 210 2.48 -8.99 -0.66
CA PRO A 210 2.30 -10.34 -1.15
C PRO A 210 3.65 -11.06 -1.41
N SER A 211 4.07 -12.00 -0.56
CA SER A 211 4.94 -13.13 -0.91
C SER A 211 4.44 -13.92 -2.13
N VAL A 212 4.95 -13.54 -3.28
CA VAL A 212 4.86 -14.30 -4.52
C VAL A 212 6.23 -14.87 -4.86
N TYR A 213 6.27 -15.95 -5.63
CA TYR A 213 7.52 -16.62 -6.02
C TYR A 213 8.43 -15.76 -6.93
N HIS A 214 7.89 -14.70 -7.55
CA HIS A 214 8.62 -13.87 -8.52
C HIS A 214 8.32 -12.37 -8.34
N GLY A 215 9.35 -11.55 -8.14
CA GLY A 215 9.21 -10.10 -7.92
C GLY A 215 8.52 -9.38 -9.09
N HIS A 216 8.83 -9.72 -10.34
CA HIS A 216 8.14 -9.10 -11.48
C HIS A 216 6.63 -9.36 -11.50
N PHE A 217 6.22 -10.56 -11.07
CA PHE A 217 4.80 -10.90 -10.96
C PHE A 217 4.14 -10.07 -9.87
N LEU A 218 4.82 -9.87 -8.73
CA LEU A 218 4.38 -8.98 -7.66
C LEU A 218 4.11 -7.57 -8.22
N ALA A 219 5.10 -7.01 -8.92
CA ALA A 219 5.01 -5.66 -9.44
C ALA A 219 3.82 -5.49 -10.38
N ARG A 220 3.59 -6.43 -11.31
CA ARG A 220 2.44 -6.40 -12.22
C ARG A 220 1.10 -6.47 -11.50
N GLN A 221 1.02 -7.31 -10.48
CA GLN A 221 -0.16 -7.43 -9.64
C GLN A 221 -0.43 -6.14 -8.85
N LEU A 222 0.61 -5.50 -8.34
CA LEU A 222 0.51 -4.22 -7.65
C LEU A 222 0.16 -3.05 -8.58
N LEU A 223 0.61 -3.06 -9.84
CA LEU A 223 0.23 -2.06 -10.85
C LEU A 223 -1.30 -2.06 -11.05
N GLU A 224 -1.87 -3.23 -11.31
CA GLU A 224 -3.32 -3.37 -11.51
C GLU A 224 -4.10 -3.07 -10.24
N GLY A 225 -3.62 -3.58 -9.11
CA GLY A 225 -4.26 -3.32 -7.83
C GLY A 225 -4.25 -1.83 -7.46
N LEU A 226 -3.18 -1.10 -7.77
CA LEU A 226 -3.09 0.33 -7.49
C LEU A 226 -4.08 1.12 -8.36
N ARG A 227 -4.27 0.71 -9.61
CA ARG A 227 -5.29 1.27 -10.52
C ARG A 227 -6.69 1.09 -9.93
N ILE A 228 -7.06 -0.15 -9.59
CA ILE A 228 -8.35 -0.46 -8.95
C ILE A 228 -8.53 0.33 -7.65
N TYR A 229 -7.48 0.43 -6.83
CA TYR A 229 -7.54 1.18 -5.58
C TYR A 229 -7.86 2.65 -5.80
N VAL A 230 -7.26 3.29 -6.79
CA VAL A 230 -7.54 4.69 -7.12
C VAL A 230 -8.95 4.83 -7.69
N GLU A 231 -9.35 3.98 -8.63
CA GLU A 231 -10.66 4.01 -9.29
C GLU A 231 -11.84 3.72 -8.32
N GLU A 232 -11.69 2.75 -7.41
CA GLU A 232 -12.74 2.32 -6.47
C GLU A 232 -12.74 3.11 -5.15
N SER A 233 -11.74 3.94 -4.90
CA SER A 233 -11.68 4.76 -3.68
C SER A 233 -12.68 5.92 -3.73
N GLU A 234 -13.95 5.62 -3.47
CA GLU A 234 -14.97 6.62 -3.18
C GLU A 234 -14.60 7.36 -1.88
N TYR A 235 -13.88 8.47 -2.00
CA TYR A 235 -13.68 9.48 -0.96
C TYR A 235 -12.99 9.03 0.33
N SER A 236 -11.69 9.34 0.46
CA SER A 236 -11.23 10.09 1.64
C SER A 236 -9.89 10.80 1.40
N ARG A 237 -9.83 12.05 1.90
CA ARG A 237 -8.81 13.06 1.62
C ARG A 237 -7.72 13.10 2.70
N ASP A 238 -7.44 11.97 3.33
CA ASP A 238 -6.53 11.89 4.47
C ASP A 238 -5.16 11.33 4.08
N ASN A 239 -4.08 11.86 4.69
CA ASN A 239 -2.70 11.38 4.52
C ASN A 239 -2.54 9.86 4.64
N HIS A 240 -3.44 9.23 5.41
CA HIS A 240 -3.54 7.79 5.61
C HIS A 240 -3.80 6.99 4.33
N TYR A 241 -4.41 7.59 3.30
CA TYR A 241 -4.77 6.92 2.04
C TYR A 241 -3.71 7.06 0.96
N ILE A 242 -2.87 8.11 1.03
CA ILE A 242 -1.82 8.40 0.04
C ILE A 242 -0.50 7.70 0.40
N GLN A 243 -0.17 7.60 1.69
CA GLN A 243 1.05 6.93 2.14
C GLN A 243 1.15 5.46 1.66
N PRO A 244 0.07 4.66 1.65
CA PRO A 244 0.06 3.33 1.06
C PRO A 244 0.35 3.32 -0.45
N MET A 245 -0.13 4.32 -1.20
CA MET A 245 0.15 4.43 -2.65
C MET A 245 1.64 4.68 -2.89
N VAL A 246 2.24 5.65 -2.20
CA VAL A 246 3.68 5.95 -2.31
C VAL A 246 4.51 4.73 -1.94
N THR A 247 4.14 4.04 -0.86
CA THR A 247 4.82 2.82 -0.42
C THR A 247 4.69 1.68 -1.44
N THR A 248 3.52 1.55 -2.08
CA THR A 248 3.27 0.57 -3.13
C THR A 248 4.12 0.85 -4.36
N LEU A 249 4.23 2.12 -4.77
CA LEU A 249 5.10 2.54 -5.85
C LEU A 249 6.57 2.19 -5.57
N ASP A 250 7.04 2.34 -4.32
CA ASP A 250 8.38 1.91 -3.92
C ASP A 250 8.55 0.38 -4.05
N VAL A 251 7.53 -0.41 -3.70
CA VAL A 251 7.59 -1.87 -3.87
C VAL A 251 7.59 -2.25 -5.35
N ILE A 252 6.77 -1.60 -6.19
CA ILE A 252 6.76 -1.79 -7.64
C ILE A 252 8.15 -1.50 -8.22
N LEU A 253 8.73 -0.33 -7.92
CA LEU A 253 10.05 0.07 -8.42
C LEU A 253 11.15 -0.94 -8.07
N ASN A 254 11.13 -1.50 -6.86
CA ASN A 254 12.15 -2.45 -6.42
C ASN A 254 12.03 -3.84 -7.08
N ASN A 255 10.84 -4.18 -7.58
CA ASN A 255 10.49 -5.53 -8.05
C ASN A 255 10.21 -5.61 -9.55
N LEU A 256 9.90 -4.50 -10.22
CA LEU A 256 9.73 -4.40 -11.66
C LEU A 256 11.11 -4.42 -12.34
N ARG A 257 11.67 -5.61 -12.50
CA ARG A 257 13.01 -5.83 -13.10
C ARG A 257 12.85 -6.50 -14.45
N GLU A 258 13.77 -6.21 -15.38
CA GLU A 258 13.76 -6.79 -16.73
C GLU A 258 12.46 -6.49 -17.51
N VAL A 259 12.02 -5.23 -17.44
CA VAL A 259 10.81 -4.76 -18.12
C VAL A 259 10.80 -5.08 -19.61
N SER A 260 9.63 -5.47 -20.09
CA SER A 260 9.35 -5.94 -21.44
C SER A 260 8.25 -5.11 -22.09
N SER A 261 7.99 -5.33 -23.37
CA SER A 261 6.87 -4.69 -24.08
C SER A 261 5.52 -4.98 -23.43
N SER A 262 5.37 -6.14 -22.80
CA SER A 262 4.12 -6.52 -22.12
C SER A 262 3.83 -5.73 -20.84
N ASP A 263 4.79 -4.93 -20.38
CA ASP A 263 4.65 -4.07 -19.20
C ASP A 263 4.32 -2.62 -19.59
N ILE A 264 4.31 -2.27 -20.88
CA ILE A 264 4.01 -0.91 -21.37
C ILE A 264 2.59 -0.49 -21.01
N ASP A 265 1.56 -1.24 -21.46
CA ASP A 265 0.16 -0.86 -21.23
C ASP A 265 -0.18 -0.78 -19.73
N PRO A 266 0.16 -1.79 -18.87
CA PRO A 266 -0.15 -1.71 -17.44
C PRO A 266 0.53 -0.53 -16.74
N CYS A 267 1.76 -0.19 -17.13
CA CYS A 267 2.43 0.99 -16.58
C CYS A 267 1.80 2.29 -17.07
N ALA A 268 1.41 2.37 -18.35
CA ALA A 268 0.74 3.56 -18.90
C ALA A 268 -0.59 3.81 -18.18
N GLU A 269 -1.42 2.78 -18.03
CA GLU A 269 -2.72 2.86 -17.34
C GLU A 269 -2.57 3.28 -15.89
N MET A 270 -1.65 2.66 -15.15
CA MET A 270 -1.38 3.05 -13.78
C MET A 270 -0.85 4.49 -13.69
N ILE A 271 -0.01 4.95 -14.62
CA ILE A 271 0.50 6.34 -14.61
C ILE A 271 -0.65 7.31 -14.86
N LEU A 272 -1.48 7.08 -15.89
CA LEU A 272 -2.61 7.94 -16.23
C LEU A 272 -3.62 8.03 -15.08
N CYS A 273 -3.94 6.90 -14.47
CA CYS A 273 -4.81 6.82 -13.29
C CYS A 273 -4.25 7.65 -12.11
N LEU A 274 -2.94 7.55 -11.83
CA LEU A 274 -2.29 8.37 -10.80
C LEU A 274 -2.24 9.86 -11.16
N LEU A 275 -2.08 10.20 -12.44
CA LEU A 275 -2.08 11.59 -12.90
C LEU A 275 -3.47 12.23 -12.74
N SER A 276 -4.54 11.49 -13.05
CA SER A 276 -5.91 11.96 -12.82
C SER A 276 -6.14 12.19 -11.33
N PHE A 277 -5.71 11.24 -10.49
CA PHE A 277 -5.80 11.35 -9.04
C PHE A 277 -5.04 12.55 -8.44
N ILE A 278 -3.90 12.99 -9.01
CA ILE A 278 -3.18 14.16 -8.47
C ILE A 278 -3.72 15.50 -8.99
N GLU A 279 -4.49 15.51 -10.09
CA GLU A 279 -5.12 16.73 -10.59
C GLU A 279 -6.45 17.00 -9.87
N ASP A 280 -7.24 15.97 -9.58
CA ASP A 280 -8.55 16.10 -8.90
C ASP A 280 -8.47 16.61 -7.44
N PHE A 281 -7.27 16.62 -6.84
CA PHE A 281 -7.11 16.94 -5.42
C PHE A 281 -5.99 17.98 -5.21
N ASP A 282 -6.23 18.98 -4.35
CA ASP A 282 -5.30 20.00 -3.82
C ASP A 282 -4.10 19.40 -3.01
N LEU A 283 -3.55 18.26 -3.45
CA LEU A 283 -2.50 17.47 -2.81
C LEU A 283 -1.11 17.96 -3.20
N HIS A 284 -0.87 19.28 -3.11
CA HIS A 284 0.42 19.89 -3.45
C HIS A 284 1.62 19.21 -2.75
N PHE A 285 1.43 18.64 -1.55
CA PHE A 285 2.49 17.96 -0.81
C PHE A 285 2.88 16.59 -1.40
N PHE A 286 1.96 15.87 -2.05
CA PHE A 286 2.19 14.50 -2.55
C PHE A 286 2.30 14.39 -4.07
N ARG A 287 1.92 15.46 -4.80
CA ARG A 287 2.08 15.56 -6.26
C ARG A 287 3.51 15.26 -6.69
N LEU A 288 4.49 15.92 -6.07
CA LEU A 288 5.90 15.75 -6.42
C LEU A 288 6.41 14.31 -6.14
N PRO A 289 6.19 13.70 -4.96
CA PRO A 289 6.51 12.29 -4.72
C PRO A 289 5.94 11.33 -5.77
N ILE A 290 4.64 11.42 -6.07
CA ILE A 290 3.98 10.51 -7.02
C ILE A 290 4.56 10.70 -8.42
N MET A 291 4.65 11.94 -8.90
CA MET A 291 5.23 12.24 -10.22
C MET A 291 6.68 11.78 -10.33
N THR A 292 7.48 11.92 -9.26
CA THR A 292 8.87 11.42 -9.22
C THR A 292 8.91 9.91 -9.36
N LYS A 293 8.03 9.18 -8.66
CA LYS A 293 7.94 7.72 -8.78
C LYS A 293 7.46 7.27 -10.15
N CYS A 294 6.52 7.97 -10.78
CA CYS A 294 6.12 7.71 -12.17
C CYS A 294 7.31 7.88 -13.12
N GLN A 295 8.12 8.94 -12.94
CA GLN A 295 9.35 9.10 -13.71
C GLN A 295 10.33 7.95 -13.46
N ASP A 296 10.57 7.58 -12.21
CA ASP A 296 11.47 6.47 -11.87
C ASP A 296 11.02 5.16 -12.57
N ILE A 297 9.70 4.89 -12.62
CA ILE A 297 9.14 3.72 -13.32
C ILE A 297 9.44 3.82 -14.83
N ILE A 298 9.20 4.98 -15.45
CA ILE A 298 9.54 5.22 -16.87
C ILE A 298 11.04 4.98 -17.12
N HIS A 299 11.91 5.36 -16.18
CA HIS A 299 13.35 5.20 -16.33
C HIS A 299 13.79 3.73 -16.28
N LEU A 300 13.00 2.83 -15.69
CA LEU A 300 13.28 1.38 -15.71
C LEU A 300 13.25 0.81 -17.13
N PHE A 301 12.47 1.40 -18.03
CA PHE A 301 12.36 0.94 -19.42
C PHE A 301 13.65 1.23 -20.21
N PRO A 302 14.15 0.26 -21.00
CA PRO A 302 15.22 0.51 -21.95
C PRO A 302 14.74 1.48 -23.03
N SER A 303 15.68 2.21 -23.65
CA SER A 303 15.45 3.32 -24.59
C SER A 303 14.27 3.10 -25.55
N GLN A 304 14.26 1.97 -26.27
CA GLN A 304 13.21 1.62 -27.24
C GLN A 304 11.82 1.54 -26.59
N LEU A 305 11.68 0.78 -25.51
CA LEU A 305 10.40 0.61 -24.83
C LEU A 305 9.97 1.88 -24.09
N ARG A 306 10.92 2.66 -23.56
CA ARG A 306 10.67 3.94 -22.90
C ARG A 306 10.05 4.94 -23.86
N CYS A 307 10.57 5.01 -25.09
CA CYS A 307 10.03 5.87 -26.13
C CYS A 307 8.58 5.50 -26.46
N LEU A 308 8.30 4.20 -26.62
CA LEU A 308 6.94 3.70 -26.89
C LEU A 308 5.98 3.98 -25.72
N LEU A 309 6.42 3.79 -24.47
CA LEU A 309 5.64 4.12 -23.28
C LEU A 309 5.27 5.60 -23.23
N LEU A 310 6.23 6.49 -23.47
CA LEU A 310 5.97 7.94 -23.49
C LEU A 310 5.00 8.33 -24.60
N LYS A 311 5.16 7.78 -25.82
CA LYS A 311 4.21 7.99 -26.91
C LYS A 311 2.81 7.54 -26.53
N LEU A 312 2.67 6.35 -25.95
CA LEU A 312 1.37 5.81 -25.56
C LEU A 312 0.68 6.70 -24.51
N ILE A 313 1.43 7.15 -23.49
CA ILE A 313 0.89 8.04 -22.45
C ILE A 313 0.42 9.37 -23.07
N VAL A 314 1.24 9.99 -23.93
CA VAL A 314 0.86 11.25 -24.59
C VAL A 314 -0.35 11.07 -25.50
N SER A 315 -0.41 10.00 -26.30
CA SER A 315 -1.58 9.69 -27.13
C SER A 315 -2.84 9.55 -26.29
N ARG A 316 -2.80 8.78 -25.18
CA ARG A 316 -3.97 8.61 -24.32
C ARG A 316 -4.38 9.90 -23.60
N LEU A 317 -3.42 10.75 -23.19
CA LEU A 317 -3.75 12.06 -22.62
C LEU A 317 -4.51 12.98 -23.60
N ILE A 318 -4.29 12.82 -24.91
CA ILE A 318 -4.88 13.69 -25.95
C ILE A 318 -6.17 13.09 -26.52
N GLU A 319 -6.24 11.77 -26.67
CA GLU A 319 -7.32 11.07 -27.37
C GLU A 319 -8.42 10.53 -26.45
N ASP A 320 -8.17 10.39 -25.15
CA ASP A 320 -9.11 9.76 -24.22
C ASP A 320 -10.14 10.76 -23.68
N ASP A 321 -11.23 10.94 -24.42
CA ASP A 321 -12.37 11.78 -24.04
C ASP A 321 -13.08 11.29 -22.74
N GLU A 322 -12.77 10.08 -22.22
CA GLU A 322 -13.39 9.54 -21.01
C GLU A 322 -12.76 10.07 -19.71
N VAL A 323 -11.55 10.65 -19.77
CA VAL A 323 -10.82 11.18 -18.61
C VAL A 323 -10.53 12.67 -18.83
N ASP A 324 -11.36 13.54 -18.24
CA ASP A 324 -11.17 14.99 -18.32
C ASP A 324 -10.05 15.42 -17.36
N PHE A 325 -8.90 15.82 -17.90
CA PHE A 325 -7.80 16.36 -17.11
C PHE A 325 -7.86 17.88 -17.11
N ASP A 326 -8.25 18.49 -15.98
CA ASP A 326 -8.28 19.96 -15.82
C ASP A 326 -6.97 20.66 -16.24
N ASN A 327 -5.82 19.98 -16.07
CA ASN A 327 -4.48 20.47 -16.43
C ASN A 327 -3.80 19.64 -17.52
N GLU A 328 -4.55 19.04 -18.45
CA GLU A 328 -4.02 18.20 -19.53
C GLU A 328 -2.81 18.83 -20.24
N SER A 329 -2.92 20.11 -20.62
CA SER A 329 -1.87 20.84 -21.32
C SER A 329 -0.53 20.88 -20.55
N ASN A 330 -0.58 20.93 -19.22
CA ASN A 330 0.61 20.90 -18.36
C ASN A 330 1.21 19.49 -18.26
N LEU A 331 0.37 18.45 -18.23
CA LEU A 331 0.82 17.05 -18.25
C LEU A 331 1.46 16.70 -19.58
N VAL A 332 0.85 17.09 -20.70
CA VAL A 332 1.42 16.90 -22.04
C VAL A 332 2.74 17.67 -22.17
N ALA A 333 2.81 18.91 -21.69
CA ALA A 333 4.04 19.70 -21.65
C ALA A 333 5.17 18.95 -20.91
N TRP A 334 4.86 18.37 -19.76
CA TRP A 334 5.82 17.60 -18.96
C TRP A 334 6.36 16.38 -19.69
N PHE A 335 5.50 15.64 -20.40
CA PHE A 335 5.92 14.49 -21.20
C PHE A 335 6.71 14.89 -22.46
N ILE A 336 6.40 16.03 -23.08
CA ILE A 336 7.20 16.61 -24.17
C ILE A 336 8.61 16.93 -23.67
N ASP A 337 8.74 17.56 -22.50
CA ASP A 337 10.03 17.88 -21.89
C ASP A 337 10.82 16.62 -21.51
N LEU A 338 10.12 15.58 -21.04
CA LEU A 338 10.72 14.27 -20.76
C LEU A 338 11.19 13.58 -22.04
N TYR A 339 10.40 13.63 -23.12
CA TYR A 339 10.81 13.12 -24.44
C TYR A 339 12.04 13.87 -24.96
N ARG A 340 12.04 15.21 -24.87
CA ARG A 340 13.19 16.06 -25.25
C ARG A 340 14.46 15.67 -24.51
N LYS A 341 14.37 15.35 -23.21
CA LYS A 341 15.51 14.92 -22.37
C LYS A 341 16.20 13.67 -22.91
N TYR A 342 15.46 12.75 -23.55
CA TYR A 342 16.00 11.51 -24.11
C TYR A 342 16.32 11.58 -25.61
N LEU A 343 16.16 12.74 -26.24
CA LEU A 343 16.27 12.87 -27.69
C LEU A 343 17.69 12.63 -28.23
N ASP A 344 18.71 12.63 -27.38
CA ASP A 344 20.06 12.21 -27.79
C ASP A 344 20.18 10.68 -27.97
N GLU A 345 19.22 9.89 -27.47
CA GLU A 345 19.14 8.44 -27.69
C GLU A 345 18.61 8.10 -29.10
N GLU A 346 19.16 7.08 -29.76
CA GLU A 346 18.79 6.71 -31.14
C GLU A 346 17.31 6.35 -31.30
N SER A 347 16.78 5.51 -30.42
CA SER A 347 15.37 5.08 -30.46
C SER A 347 14.39 6.27 -30.45
N PHE A 348 14.71 7.33 -29.69
CA PHE A 348 13.88 8.54 -29.62
C PHE A 348 13.96 9.39 -30.89
N ARG A 349 15.10 9.36 -31.59
CA ARG A 349 15.28 10.06 -32.88
C ARG A 349 14.55 9.36 -34.00
N GLU A 350 14.53 8.02 -34.00
CA GLU A 350 13.80 7.22 -34.98
C GLU A 350 12.28 7.44 -34.87
N GLU A 351 11.76 7.54 -33.65
CA GLU A 351 10.33 7.73 -33.39
C GLU A 351 9.86 9.20 -33.41
N LEU A 352 10.78 10.15 -33.57
CA LEU A 352 10.51 11.59 -33.46
C LEU A 352 9.39 12.07 -34.39
N GLY A 353 9.37 11.61 -35.64
CA GLY A 353 8.32 11.98 -36.59
C GLY A 353 6.94 11.50 -36.16
N SER A 354 6.85 10.30 -35.60
CA SER A 354 5.59 9.78 -35.05
C SER A 354 5.17 10.53 -33.79
N PHE A 355 6.11 10.87 -32.90
CA PHE A 355 5.81 11.64 -31.69
C PHE A 355 5.27 13.04 -32.02
N LEU A 356 5.91 13.74 -32.96
CA LEU A 356 5.44 15.06 -33.42
C LEU A 356 4.10 14.98 -34.15
N GLY A 357 3.81 13.87 -34.83
CA GLY A 357 2.51 13.62 -35.45
C GLY A 357 1.37 13.56 -34.44
N ILE A 358 1.60 13.02 -33.24
CA ILE A 358 0.60 13.01 -32.15
C ILE A 358 0.26 14.45 -31.73
N LEU A 359 1.24 15.36 -31.76
CA LEU A 359 1.06 16.76 -31.34
C LEU A 359 0.43 17.67 -32.41
N GLU A 360 0.31 17.21 -33.66
CA GLU A 360 -0.09 18.04 -34.80
C GLU A 360 -1.51 18.62 -34.66
N ASP A 361 -2.42 17.83 -34.10
CA ASP A 361 -3.85 18.17 -34.05
C ASP A 361 -4.32 18.59 -32.66
N VAL A 362 -3.41 18.71 -31.69
CA VAL A 362 -3.71 19.19 -30.34
C VAL A 362 -4.14 20.66 -30.39
N ARG A 363 -5.31 20.96 -29.80
CA ARG A 363 -5.86 22.32 -29.74
C ARG A 363 -6.50 22.57 -28.39
N TYR A 364 -6.03 23.59 -27.69
CA TYR A 364 -6.63 24.05 -26.45
C TYR A 364 -7.56 25.25 -26.70
N ASN A 365 -8.74 25.21 -26.09
CA ASN A 365 -9.74 26.29 -26.18
C ASN A 365 -9.24 27.58 -25.52
N ASP A 366 -8.56 27.47 -24.37
CA ASP A 366 -7.86 28.58 -23.74
C ASP A 366 -6.35 28.46 -23.96
N MET A 367 -5.80 29.34 -24.80
CA MET A 367 -4.37 29.34 -25.08
C MET A 367 -3.51 29.89 -23.95
N LEU A 368 -4.10 30.65 -23.02
CA LEU A 368 -3.40 31.16 -21.85
C LEU A 368 -3.09 30.03 -20.86
N GLU A 369 -4.09 29.20 -20.58
CA GLU A 369 -3.91 28.04 -19.69
C GLU A 369 -2.96 27.00 -20.30
N ALA A 370 -2.92 26.89 -21.63
CA ALA A 370 -2.02 25.99 -22.36
C ALA A 370 -0.63 26.57 -22.71
N THR A 371 -0.23 27.69 -22.10
CA THR A 371 1.09 28.34 -22.35
C THR A 371 2.28 27.40 -22.18
N ASN A 372 2.24 26.51 -21.17
CA ASN A 372 3.31 25.54 -20.90
C ASN A 372 3.43 24.47 -22.00
N PHE A 373 2.31 24.03 -22.56
CA PHE A 373 2.29 23.11 -23.71
C PHE A 373 3.01 23.73 -24.91
N TYR A 374 2.58 24.93 -25.33
CA TYR A 374 3.16 25.59 -26.50
C TYR A 374 4.66 25.89 -26.29
N SER A 375 5.03 26.34 -25.09
CA SER A 375 6.42 26.59 -24.74
C SER A 375 7.28 25.32 -24.85
N SER A 376 6.77 24.18 -24.40
CA SER A 376 7.46 22.89 -24.46
C SER A 376 7.62 22.39 -25.90
N VAL A 377 6.57 22.55 -26.73
CA VAL A 377 6.62 22.27 -28.18
C VAL A 377 7.71 23.12 -28.85
N PHE A 378 7.72 24.44 -28.61
CA PHE A 378 8.72 25.31 -29.22
C PHE A 378 10.13 24.98 -28.77
N CYS A 379 10.35 24.69 -27.48
CA CYS A 379 11.65 24.27 -26.98
C CYS A 379 12.11 22.94 -27.60
N LEU A 380 11.20 21.98 -27.78
CA LEU A 380 11.50 20.72 -28.48
C LEU A 380 11.93 21.00 -29.94
N VAL A 381 11.16 21.79 -30.67
CA VAL A 381 11.47 22.14 -32.07
C VAL A 381 12.79 22.87 -32.20
N GLN A 382 13.05 23.86 -31.33
CA GLN A 382 14.33 24.57 -31.29
C GLN A 382 15.49 23.59 -31.02
N PHE A 383 15.32 22.67 -30.08
CA PHE A 383 16.34 21.67 -29.76
C PHE A 383 16.64 20.75 -30.95
N ILE A 384 15.62 20.24 -31.64
CA ILE A 384 15.75 19.43 -32.86
C ILE A 384 16.53 20.20 -33.93
N ALA A 385 16.16 21.45 -34.18
CA ALA A 385 16.79 22.31 -35.18
C ALA A 385 18.25 22.62 -34.84
N ILE A 386 18.54 22.98 -33.58
CA ILE A 386 19.91 23.27 -33.11
C ILE A 386 20.81 22.03 -33.22
N LYS A 387 20.29 20.86 -32.86
CA LYS A 387 21.02 19.58 -32.96
C LYS A 387 21.12 19.05 -34.39
N GLY A 388 20.36 19.61 -35.33
CA GLY A 388 20.33 19.18 -36.73
C GLY A 388 19.71 17.79 -36.92
N PHE A 389 18.77 17.40 -36.06
CA PHE A 389 18.08 16.12 -36.19
C PHE A 389 17.05 16.18 -37.32
N ASN A 390 17.16 15.25 -38.27
CA ASN A 390 16.23 15.04 -39.37
C ASN A 390 15.79 16.36 -40.07
N SER A 391 16.72 16.99 -40.79
CA SER A 391 16.47 18.28 -41.47
C SER A 391 15.31 18.24 -42.46
N ALA A 392 15.05 17.08 -43.09
CA ALA A 392 13.91 16.90 -44.00
C ALA A 392 12.57 17.03 -43.27
N MET A 393 12.50 16.61 -42.01
CA MET A 393 11.30 16.71 -41.18
C MET A 393 11.06 18.14 -40.68
N LEU A 394 12.10 18.97 -40.51
CA LEU A 394 11.95 20.32 -39.98
C LEU A 394 11.04 21.21 -40.83
N SER A 395 11.05 21.05 -42.16
CA SER A 395 10.13 21.78 -43.06
C SER A 395 8.66 21.38 -42.86
N GLU A 396 8.41 20.10 -42.62
CA GLU A 396 7.07 19.60 -42.28
C GLU A 396 6.63 20.11 -40.91
N VAL A 397 7.53 20.13 -39.92
CA VAL A 397 7.25 20.64 -38.57
C VAL A 397 6.95 22.13 -38.59
N GLU A 398 7.68 22.92 -39.40
CA GLU A 398 7.43 24.35 -39.56
C GLU A 398 6.01 24.61 -40.08
N THR A 399 5.58 23.85 -41.08
CA THR A 399 4.32 24.08 -41.77
C THR A 399 3.12 23.49 -41.02
N ARG A 400 3.24 22.23 -40.56
CA ARG A 400 2.13 21.45 -40.02
C ARG A 400 1.90 21.64 -38.52
N LEU A 401 2.95 21.96 -37.75
CA LEU A 401 2.85 22.15 -36.30
C LEU A 401 3.03 23.63 -35.93
N VAL A 402 4.24 24.18 -36.12
CA VAL A 402 4.58 25.53 -35.64
C VAL A 402 3.76 26.61 -36.37
N GLY A 403 3.56 26.47 -37.68
CA GLY A 403 2.75 27.39 -38.48
C GLY A 403 1.29 27.44 -38.04
N LYS A 404 0.69 26.27 -37.77
CA LYS A 404 -0.69 26.21 -37.26
C LYS A 404 -0.82 26.87 -35.90
N ILE A 405 0.09 26.60 -34.97
CA ILE A 405 0.10 27.21 -33.62
C ILE A 405 0.29 28.74 -33.73
N HIS A 406 1.18 29.20 -34.60
CA HIS A 406 1.40 30.62 -34.84
C HIS A 406 0.12 31.34 -35.28
N ASP A 407 -0.58 30.79 -36.27
CA ASP A 407 -1.80 31.40 -36.81
C ASP A 407 -2.91 31.42 -35.76
N GLN A 408 -3.03 30.34 -34.98
CA GLN A 408 -3.91 30.22 -33.83
C GLN A 408 -3.65 31.27 -32.74
N LEU A 409 -2.40 31.40 -32.28
CA LEU A 409 -2.00 32.40 -31.28
C LEU A 409 -2.29 33.82 -31.76
N LYS A 410 -2.04 34.10 -33.04
CA LYS A 410 -2.26 35.42 -33.64
C LYS A 410 -3.74 35.80 -33.62
N ASP A 411 -4.62 34.86 -33.95
CA ASP A 411 -6.06 35.09 -33.91
C ASP A 411 -6.57 35.22 -32.46
N TYR A 412 -6.05 34.41 -31.52
CA TYR A 412 -6.41 34.50 -30.11
C TYR A 412 -5.99 35.83 -29.47
N ILE A 413 -4.77 36.30 -29.73
CA ILE A 413 -4.28 37.61 -29.25
C ILE A 413 -5.19 38.75 -29.74
N ARG A 414 -5.59 38.73 -31.02
CA ARG A 414 -6.50 39.74 -31.58
C ARG A 414 -7.87 39.73 -30.89
N LEU A 415 -8.39 38.54 -30.59
CA LEU A 415 -9.66 38.40 -29.86
C LEU A 415 -9.54 38.98 -28.45
N GLU A 416 -8.46 38.71 -27.73
CA GLU A 416 -8.28 39.23 -26.37
C GLU A 416 -8.05 40.75 -26.36
N GLU A 417 -7.31 41.29 -27.33
CA GLU A 417 -7.17 42.74 -27.52
C GLU A 417 -8.53 43.44 -27.78
N MET A 418 -9.46 42.77 -28.47
CA MET A 418 -10.82 43.28 -28.67
C MET A 418 -11.61 43.23 -27.37
N ARG A 419 -11.55 42.11 -26.62
CA ARG A 419 -12.20 41.99 -25.31
C ARG A 419 -11.72 43.04 -24.31
N GLU A 420 -10.41 43.30 -24.27
CA GLU A 420 -9.82 44.34 -23.41
C GLU A 420 -10.27 45.75 -23.81
N ARG A 421 -10.40 46.02 -25.11
CA ARG A 421 -10.97 47.30 -25.60
C ARG A 421 -12.44 47.45 -25.19
N ASP A 422 -13.25 46.41 -25.30
CA ASP A 422 -14.67 46.44 -24.92
C ASP A 422 -14.85 46.60 -23.40
N LYS A 423 -14.03 45.91 -22.59
CA LYS A 423 -14.02 46.08 -21.12
C LYS A 423 -13.67 47.52 -20.71
N LYS A 424 -12.67 48.13 -21.38
CA LYS A 424 -12.28 49.53 -21.12
C LYS A 424 -13.40 50.51 -21.48
N GLN A 425 -14.08 50.31 -22.62
CA GLN A 425 -15.23 51.14 -23.00
C GLN A 425 -16.40 51.02 -22.01
N ARG A 426 -16.72 49.81 -21.52
CA ARG A 426 -17.76 49.62 -20.50
C ARG A 426 -17.41 50.28 -19.16
N LYS A 427 -16.16 50.14 -18.70
CA LYS A 427 -15.65 50.80 -17.48
C LYS A 427 -15.61 52.33 -17.59
N GLU A 428 -15.48 52.87 -18.79
CA GLU A 428 -15.57 54.31 -19.05
C GLU A 428 -17.01 54.82 -19.03
N MET A 429 -17.99 53.99 -19.42
CA MET A 429 -19.42 54.32 -19.36
C MET A 429 -20.01 54.24 -17.94
N GLU A 430 -19.42 53.48 -17.01
CA GLU A 430 -19.90 53.30 -15.63
C GLU A 430 -19.39 54.34 -14.60
N LYS A 431 -18.56 55.32 -14.99
CA LYS A 431 -18.02 56.32 -14.05
C LYS A 431 -19.00 57.47 -13.75
N ILE A 432 -19.81 57.30 -12.70
CA ILE A 432 -20.39 58.39 -11.86
C ILE A 432 -19.66 58.35 -10.48
N PRO A 433 -19.34 59.49 -9.82
CA PRO A 433 -18.13 59.55 -9.00
C PRO A 433 -18.28 59.26 -7.49
N LYS A 434 -17.20 58.64 -6.99
CA LYS A 434 -16.59 58.62 -5.63
C LYS A 434 -17.20 57.73 -4.55
N GLU A 435 -16.41 56.73 -4.15
CA GLU A 435 -15.81 56.70 -2.80
C GLU A 435 -14.45 56.00 -2.84
N VAL A 436 -13.48 56.58 -2.13
CA VAL A 436 -12.09 56.12 -2.09
C VAL A 436 -12.02 54.91 -1.15
N GLN A 437 -11.88 53.71 -1.70
CA GLN A 437 -11.41 52.55 -0.95
C GLN A 437 -9.96 52.24 -1.34
N LEU A 438 -9.05 52.53 -0.41
CA LEU A 438 -7.69 51.98 -0.43
C LEU A 438 -7.80 50.48 -0.15
N GLN A 439 -7.74 49.67 -1.21
CA GLN A 439 -7.44 48.24 -1.10
C GLN A 439 -5.97 48.02 -1.49
N LEU A 440 -5.27 47.23 -0.67
CA LEU A 440 -3.89 46.81 -0.91
C LEU A 440 -3.79 46.19 -2.31
N LYS A 441 -2.99 46.81 -3.17
CA LYS A 441 -2.58 46.22 -4.45
C LYS A 441 -1.74 44.98 -4.15
N LEU A 442 -2.32 43.79 -4.31
CA LEU A 442 -1.56 42.67 -4.82
C LEU A 442 -0.95 43.11 -6.16
N ALA A 443 0.27 42.65 -6.45
CA ALA A 443 0.96 42.97 -7.70
C ALA A 443 0.01 42.71 -8.90
N PRO A 444 -0.02 43.60 -9.91
CA PRO A 444 -0.86 43.34 -11.07
C PRO A 444 -0.35 42.07 -11.76
N GLU A 445 -1.22 41.07 -11.89
CA GLU A 445 -1.03 40.00 -12.87
C GLU A 445 -0.73 40.65 -14.23
N GLU A 446 0.32 40.18 -14.92
CA GLU A 446 0.67 40.71 -16.23
C GLU A 446 -0.53 40.61 -17.18
N PRO A 447 -0.80 41.61 -18.03
CA PRO A 447 -1.90 41.56 -18.97
C PRO A 447 -1.85 40.27 -19.81
N VAL A 448 -2.99 39.60 -19.97
CA VAL A 448 -3.11 38.35 -20.74
C VAL A 448 -2.46 38.45 -22.13
N VAL A 449 -2.63 39.59 -22.78
CA VAL A 449 -2.01 39.89 -24.09
C VAL A 449 -0.49 39.85 -24.03
N ASP A 450 0.13 40.37 -22.97
CA ASP A 450 1.59 40.42 -22.82
C ASP A 450 2.15 39.00 -22.60
N GLN A 451 1.44 38.16 -21.83
CA GLN A 451 1.80 36.74 -21.63
C GLN A 451 1.71 35.95 -22.95
N LEU A 452 0.65 36.15 -23.72
CA LEU A 452 0.49 35.50 -25.03
C LEU A 452 1.51 36.01 -26.07
N GLN A 453 1.90 37.28 -25.98
CA GLN A 453 3.00 37.82 -26.82
C GLN A 453 4.34 37.15 -26.51
N LEU A 454 4.59 36.77 -25.25
CA LEU A 454 5.78 36.00 -24.89
C LEU A 454 5.76 34.60 -25.53
N VAL A 455 4.61 33.93 -25.55
CA VAL A 455 4.44 32.64 -26.24
C VAL A 455 4.64 32.80 -27.75
N MET A 456 4.07 33.87 -28.35
CA MET A 456 4.27 34.20 -29.76
C MET A 456 5.75 34.40 -30.10
N PHE A 457 6.50 35.08 -29.24
CA PHE A 457 7.94 35.25 -29.40
C PHE A 457 8.68 33.92 -29.40
N GLY A 458 8.32 32.98 -28.51
CA GLY A 458 8.85 31.61 -28.52
C GLY A 458 8.57 30.86 -29.83
N CYS A 459 7.38 31.06 -30.40
CA CYS A 459 7.01 30.52 -31.71
C CYS A 459 7.89 31.09 -32.83
N GLU A 460 8.11 32.40 -32.86
CA GLU A 460 8.96 33.06 -33.85
C GLU A 460 10.42 32.59 -33.75
N GLN A 461 10.93 32.39 -32.53
CA GLN A 461 12.26 31.81 -32.32
C GLN A 461 12.35 30.38 -32.87
N ALA A 462 11.33 29.54 -32.64
CA ALA A 462 11.31 28.19 -33.19
C ALA A 462 11.37 28.19 -34.72
N LYS A 463 10.58 29.05 -35.38
CA LYS A 463 10.63 29.22 -36.84
C LYS A 463 12.00 29.68 -37.33
N LYS A 464 12.63 30.63 -36.62
CA LYS A 464 13.99 31.09 -36.95
C LYS A 464 15.02 29.96 -36.83
N CYS A 465 14.98 29.17 -35.74
CA CYS A 465 15.88 28.03 -35.57
C CYS A 465 15.71 27.00 -36.69
N ILE A 466 14.47 26.73 -37.11
CA ILE A 466 14.20 25.86 -38.26
C ILE A 466 14.81 26.42 -39.54
N ALA A 467 14.57 27.70 -39.85
CA ALA A 467 15.13 28.34 -41.04
C ALA A 467 16.67 28.27 -41.06
N ASP A 468 17.31 28.61 -39.94
CA ASP A 468 18.76 28.54 -39.78
C ASP A 468 19.29 27.09 -39.97
N ALA A 469 18.57 26.09 -39.47
CA ALA A 469 18.93 24.68 -39.60
C ALA A 469 18.78 24.17 -41.05
N ILE A 470 17.70 24.57 -41.74
CA ILE A 470 17.47 24.24 -43.14
C ILE A 470 18.57 24.87 -44.01
N GLU A 471 18.93 26.13 -43.76
CA GLU A 471 20.03 26.80 -44.48
C GLU A 471 21.38 26.11 -44.28
N ARG A 472 21.69 25.65 -43.06
CA ARG A 472 22.92 24.89 -42.78
C ARG A 472 22.97 23.51 -43.46
N SER A 473 21.81 22.96 -43.80
CA SER A 473 21.68 21.63 -44.42
C SER A 473 21.71 21.66 -45.95
N LYS A 474 21.64 22.85 -46.55
CA LYS A 474 21.86 23.10 -47.98
C LYS A 474 23.35 23.29 -48.27
#